data_AF-A0A853FY85-F1
#
_entry.id   AF-A0A853FY85-F1
#
_cell.length_a   1.000
_cell.length_b   1.000
_cell.length_c   1.000
_cell.angle_alpha   90.00
_cell.angle_beta   90.00
_cell.angle_gamma   90.00
#
_symmetry.space_group_name_H-M   'P 1'
#
loop_
_entity.id
_entity.type
_entity.pdbx_description
1 polymer ?
#
loop_
_entity_poly.entity_id
_entity_poly.type
_entity_poly.pdbx_seq_one_letter_code
_entity_poly.pdbx_strand_id
1 'polypeptide(L)' 'MNAQAKKPRVRYPTDAKIRALAPTLVSVARELGLDVGGIEVSPDGSIRVIESRAAPAAPTNAFDKYQDEL' A
#
# COMPACT_ATOMS: atom_id res chain seq x y z
N MET A 1 -43.88 3.22 6.56
CA MET A 1 -42.81 4.19 6.26
C MET A 1 -41.66 3.42 5.61
N ASN A 2 -41.45 3.58 4.29
CA ASN A 2 -40.41 2.85 3.55
C ASN A 2 -39.08 3.59 3.64
N ALA A 3 -38.13 3.06 4.40
CA ALA A 3 -36.74 3.51 4.36
C ALA A 3 -36.08 2.97 3.08
N GLN A 4 -36.13 3.73 1.99
CA GLN A 4 -35.28 3.48 0.84
C GLN A 4 -33.84 3.63 1.29
N ALA A 5 -33.14 2.51 1.49
CA ALA A 5 -31.72 2.49 1.79
C ALA A 5 -30.97 3.25 0.69
N LYS A 6 -30.46 4.43 1.04
CA LYS A 6 -29.72 5.31 0.14
C LYS A 6 -28.48 4.54 -0.33
N LYS A 7 -28.47 4.08 -1.58
CA LYS A 7 -27.30 3.38 -2.14
C LYS A 7 -26.07 4.26 -1.91
N PRO A 8 -25.00 3.73 -1.28
CA PRO A 8 -23.81 4.52 -1.01
C PRO A 8 -23.26 5.00 -2.35
N ARG A 9 -23.10 6.32 -2.47
CA ARG A 9 -22.46 6.91 -3.65
C ARG A 9 -21.00 6.50 -3.61
N VAL A 10 -20.66 5.59 -4.51
CA VAL A 10 -19.30 5.20 -4.85
C VAL A 10 -18.47 6.46 -5.10
N ARG A 11 -17.41 6.65 -4.31
CA ARG A 11 -16.52 7.79 -4.36
C ARG A 11 -15.10 7.32 -4.06
N TYR A 12 -14.13 7.98 -4.66
CA TYR A 12 -12.74 7.85 -4.22
C TYR A 12 -12.65 8.06 -2.69
N PRO A 13 -11.83 7.27 -1.99
CA PRO A 13 -11.48 7.52 -0.61
C PRO A 13 -10.95 8.94 -0.45
N THR A 14 -11.28 9.59 0.66
CA THR A 14 -10.69 10.87 1.02
C THR A 14 -9.25 10.68 1.45
N ASP A 15 -8.44 11.73 1.35
CA ASP A 15 -7.06 11.75 1.87
C ASP A 15 -6.98 11.30 3.33
N ALA A 16 -7.95 11.71 4.15
CA ALA A 16 -8.04 11.30 5.55
C ALA A 16 -8.17 9.77 5.70
N LYS A 17 -8.94 9.13 4.82
CA LYS A 17 -9.13 7.67 4.84
C LYS A 17 -7.87 6.94 4.38
N ILE A 18 -7.17 7.46 3.38
CA ILE A 18 -5.88 6.91 2.91
C ILE A 18 -4.81 7.03 4.01
N ARG A 19 -4.71 8.21 4.65
CA ARG A 19 -3.77 8.45 5.76
C ARG A 19 -4.04 7.57 6.97
N ALA A 20 -5.30 7.26 7.25
CA ALA A 20 -5.66 6.34 8.33
C ALA A 20 -5.27 4.88 8.04
N LEU A 21 -5.17 4.49 6.76
CA LEU A 21 -4.86 3.11 6.36
C LEU A 21 -3.34 2.83 6.35
N ALA A 22 -2.53 3.86 6.10
CA ALA A 22 -1.08 3.72 5.99
C ALA A 22 -0.41 3.11 7.24
N PRO A 23 -0.75 3.49 8.50
CA PRO A 23 -0.17 2.87 9.68
C PRO A 23 -0.48 1.38 9.80
N THR A 24 -1.71 0.97 9.46
CA THR A 24 -2.13 -0.44 9.47
C THR A 24 -1.36 -1.24 8.43
N LEU A 25 -1.19 -0.69 7.22
CA LEU A 25 -0.37 -1.29 6.18
C LEU A 25 1.07 -1.51 6.67
N VAL A 26 1.69 -0.49 7.26
CA VAL A 26 3.06 -0.57 7.77
C VAL A 26 3.19 -1.62 8.87
N SER A 27 2.20 -1.72 9.78
CA SER A 27 2.19 -2.75 10.82
C SER A 27 2.18 -4.16 10.24
N VAL A 28 1.25 -4.43 9.33
CA VAL A 28 1.11 -5.74 8.69
C VAL A 28 2.35 -6.07 7.85
N ALA A 29 2.88 -5.10 7.10
CA ALA A 29 4.11 -5.27 6.33
C ALA A 29 5.28 -5.70 7.23
N ARG A 30 5.45 -5.05 8.40
CA ARG A 30 6.49 -5.43 9.37
C ARG A 30 6.30 -6.83 9.94
N GLU A 31 5.07 -7.20 10.29
CA GLU A 31 4.74 -8.55 10.78
C GLU A 31 5.04 -9.64 9.76
N LEU A 32 4.88 -9.33 8.47
CA LEU A 32 5.12 -10.25 7.36
C LEU A 32 6.56 -10.20 6.82
N GLY A 33 7.43 -9.36 7.39
CA GLY A 33 8.82 -9.19 6.92
C GLY A 33 8.92 -8.54 5.53
N LEU A 34 7.98 -7.65 5.20
CA LEU A 34 7.94 -6.91 3.94
C LEU A 34 8.51 -5.50 4.14
N ASP A 35 9.40 -5.09 3.24
CA ASP A 35 10.01 -3.75 3.27
C ASP A 35 9.13 -2.68 2.62
N VAL A 36 8.27 -3.08 1.66
CA VAL A 36 7.45 -2.17 0.86
C VAL A 36 6.04 -2.74 0.67
N GLY A 37 5.04 -1.86 0.76
CA GLY A 37 3.64 -2.16 0.46
C GLY A 37 2.99 -1.02 -0.32
N GLY A 38 2.11 -1.37 -1.28
CA GLY A 38 1.34 -0.44 -2.08
C GLY A 38 -0.13 -0.39 -1.67
N ILE A 39 -0.76 0.77 -1.82
CA ILE A 39 -2.22 0.94 -1.68
C ILE A 39 -2.77 1.27 -3.06
N GLU A 40 -3.56 0.37 -3.63
CA GLU A 40 -4.33 0.63 -4.84
C GLU A 40 -5.72 1.09 -4.47
N VAL A 41 -6.15 2.18 -5.08
CA VAL A 41 -7.48 2.75 -4.90
C VAL A 41 -8.23 2.68 -6.22
N SER A 42 -9.30 1.89 -6.24
CA SER A 42 -10.16 1.78 -7.41
C SER A 42 -11.18 2.94 -7.46
N PRO A 43 -11.69 3.31 -8.65
CA PRO A 43 -12.74 4.32 -8.80
C PRO A 43 -14.03 3.99 -8.05
N ASP A 44 -14.23 2.70 -7.75
CA ASP A 44 -15.34 2.23 -6.93
C ASP A 44 -15.17 2.50 -5.42
N GLY A 45 -14.05 3.10 -5.03
CA GLY A 45 -13.70 3.38 -3.65
C GLY A 45 -13.12 2.18 -2.90
N SER A 46 -12.95 1.03 -3.56
CA SER A 46 -12.27 -0.11 -2.97
C SER A 46 -10.77 0.16 -2.84
N ILE A 47 -10.21 -0.35 -1.75
CA ILE A 47 -8.79 -0.21 -1.43
C ILE A 47 -8.21 -1.61 -1.39
N ARG A 48 -7.16 -1.85 -2.18
CA ARG A 48 -6.39 -3.09 -2.17
C ARG A 48 -4.99 -2.79 -1.68
N VAL A 49 -4.48 -3.67 -0.84
CA VAL A 49 -3.06 -3.66 -0.46
C VAL A 49 -2.34 -4.56 -1.45
N ILE A 50 -1.36 -4.02 -2.16
CA ILE A 50 -0.50 -4.78 -3.05
C ILE A 50 0.81 -5.03 -2.34
N GLU A 51 1.16 -6.31 -2.19
CA GLU A 51 2.49 -6.72 -1.77
C GLU A 51 3.43 -6.59 -2.96
N SER A 52 4.27 -5.56 -2.93
CA SER A 52 5.48 -5.56 -3.76
C SER A 52 6.60 -6.02 -2.87
N ARG A 53 6.97 -7.31 -2.93
CA ARG A 53 8.31 -7.69 -2.45
C ARG A 53 9.28 -6.79 -3.22
N ALA A 54 9.91 -5.86 -2.53
CA ALA A 54 11.14 -5.29 -3.03
C ALA A 54 12.11 -6.47 -3.06
N ALA A 55 12.17 -7.18 -4.18
CA ALA A 55 13.33 -8.00 -4.42
C ALA A 55 14.51 -7.04 -4.25
N PRO A 56 15.52 -7.34 -3.41
CA PRO A 56 16.72 -6.53 -3.38
C PRO A 56 17.15 -6.40 -4.84
N ALA A 57 17.25 -5.17 -5.33
CA ALA A 57 17.67 -4.94 -6.70
C ALA A 57 18.99 -5.70 -6.84
N ALA A 58 19.02 -6.72 -7.69
CA ALA A 58 20.27 -7.39 -7.97
C ALA A 58 21.26 -6.29 -8.38
N PRO A 59 22.42 -6.16 -7.71
CA PRO A 59 23.33 -5.05 -7.95
C PRO A 59 23.59 -4.99 -9.44
N THR A 60 23.19 -3.88 -10.06
CA THR A 60 23.11 -3.81 -11.52
C THR A 60 24.48 -3.50 -12.12
N ASN A 61 25.42 -3.11 -11.28
CA ASN A 61 26.80 -2.82 -11.64
C ASN A 61 27.76 -3.15 -10.48
N ALA A 62 29.06 -3.14 -10.76
CA ALA A 62 30.09 -3.43 -9.77
C ALA A 62 30.19 -2.39 -8.65
N PHE A 63 29.71 -1.16 -8.88
CA PHE A 63 29.77 -0.07 -7.89
C PHE A 63 28.84 -0.34 -6.70
N ASP A 64 27.60 -0.77 -6.97
CA ASP A 64 26.62 -1.12 -5.93
C ASP A 64 27.12 -2.26 -5.03
N LYS A 65 27.96 -3.16 -5.56
CA LYS A 65 28.49 -4.33 -4.84
C LYS A 65 29.50 -3.96 -3.75
N TYR A 66 30.24 -2.86 -3.91
CA TYR A 66 31.32 -2.45 -3.00
C TYR A 66 30.95 -1.28 -2.10
N GLN A 67 29.70 -0.79 -2.16
CA GLN A 67 29.26 0.37 -1.39
C GLN A 67 29.27 0.13 0.14
N ASP A 68 29.07 -1.12 0.57
CA ASP A 68 29.02 -1.50 1.98
C ASP A 68 30.39 -1.92 2.56
N GLU A 69 31.48 -1.86 1.78
CA GLU A 69 32.84 -2.28 2.17
C GLU A 69 33.80 -1.11 2.53
N LEU A 70 33.29 0.13 2.63
CA LEU A 70 34.03 1.35 3.01
C LEU A 70 33.64 1.88 4.40
#